data_AF-A0A7C3YDW3-F1
#
_entry.id   AF-A0A7C3YDW3-F1
#
_cell.length_a   1.000
_cell.length_b   1.000
_cell.length_c   1.000
_cell.angle_alpha   90.00
_cell.angle_beta   90.00
_cell.angle_gamma   90.00
#
_symmetry.space_group_name_H-M   'P 1'
#
loop_
_entity.id
_entity.type
_entity.pdbx_description
1 polymer ?
#
loop_
_entity_poly.entity_id
_entity_poly.type
_entity_poly.pdbx_seq_one_letter_code
_entity_poly.pdbx_strand_id
1 'polypeptide(L)'
;LITVRFSDGKVERQEIVANPHTELSKAKGIQVAEWLVKQKADVVLLRENLQGKGPEYVFASAGVEMRTITAETVAAVLAALEPKKL
;
A
#
# COMPACT_ATOMS: atom_id res chain seq x y z
N LEU A 1 -1.89 3.39 7.12
CA LEU A 1 -2.84 3.76 6.05
C LEU A 1 -2.87 5.26 5.94
N ILE A 2 -2.92 5.79 4.72
CA ILE A 2 -2.99 7.24 4.48
C ILE A 2 -4.08 7.47 3.46
N THR A 3 -5.00 8.38 3.77
CA THR A 3 -6.03 8.86 2.85
C THR A 3 -5.59 10.22 2.34
N VAL A 4 -5.48 10.33 1.02
CA VAL A 4 -5.08 11.55 0.34
C VAL A 4 -6.25 12.00 -0.53
N ARG A 5 -6.59 13.28 -0.44
CA ARG A 5 -7.58 13.88 -1.32
C ARG A 5 -7.03 13.94 -2.73
N PHE A 6 -7.79 13.39 -3.67
CA PHE A 6 -7.35 13.29 -5.06
C PHE A 6 -7.15 14.65 -5.75
N SER A 7 -7.95 15.66 -5.42
CA SER A 7 -7.93 16.96 -6.11
C SER A 7 -6.68 17.82 -5.86
N ASP A 8 -6.09 17.72 -4.68
CA ASP A 8 -5.00 18.60 -4.24
C ASP A 8 -3.83 17.85 -3.58
N GLY A 9 -3.91 16.52 -3.45
CA GLY A 9 -2.87 15.72 -2.80
C GLY A 9 -2.79 15.91 -1.28
N LYS A 10 -3.76 16.59 -0.66
CA LYS A 10 -3.73 16.84 0.79
C LYS A 10 -4.03 15.55 1.56
N VAL A 11 -3.21 15.26 2.57
CA VAL A 11 -3.49 14.18 3.52
C VAL A 11 -4.71 14.54 4.36
N GLU A 12 -5.76 13.74 4.27
CA GLU A 12 -6.99 13.89 5.06
C GLU A 12 -6.96 13.01 6.31
N ARG A 13 -6.31 11.85 6.24
CA ARG A 13 -6.18 10.91 7.35
C ARG A 13 -4.87 10.15 7.29
N GLN A 14 -4.24 9.95 8.44
CA GLN A 14 -3.08 9.09 8.58
C GLN A 14 -3.22 8.22 9.83
N GLU A 15 -3.03 6.92 9.66
CA GLU A 15 -3.17 5.93 10.72
C GLU A 15 -2.03 4.91 10.68
N ILE A 16 -1.52 4.59 11.87
CA ILE A 16 -0.59 3.49 12.05
C ILE A 16 -1.39 2.31 12.57
N VAL A 17 -1.41 1.24 11.79
CA VAL A 17 -2.13 0.01 12.12
C VAL A 17 -1.12 -1.12 12.24
N ALA A 18 -1.22 -1.91 13.32
CA ALA A 18 -0.41 -3.09 13.48
C ALA A 18 -0.84 -4.14 12.45
N ASN A 19 0.14 -4.81 11.83
CA ASN A 19 -0.14 -5.93 10.93
C ASN A 19 -0.69 -7.11 11.75
N PRO A 20 -1.93 -7.57 11.53
CA PRO A 20 -2.54 -8.65 12.32
C PRO A 20 -2.00 -10.05 11.97
N HIS A 21 -1.18 -10.19 10.94
CA HIS A 21 -0.73 -11.47 10.38
C HIS A 21 0.76 -11.74 10.61
N THR A 22 1.39 -11.05 11.55
CA THR A 22 2.82 -11.18 11.86
C THR A 22 3.19 -12.57 12.41
N GLU A 23 2.27 -13.24 13.10
CA GLU A 23 2.50 -14.51 13.80
C GLU A 23 2.21 -15.76 12.95
N LEU A 24 1.71 -15.60 11.72
CA LEU A 24 1.35 -16.76 10.89
C LEU A 24 2.57 -17.52 10.41
N SER A 25 2.58 -18.86 10.48
CA SER A 25 3.75 -19.65 10.09
C SER A 25 4.03 -19.64 8.57
N LYS A 26 3.01 -19.38 7.74
CA LYS A 26 3.09 -19.40 6.27
C LYS A 26 2.17 -18.36 5.64
N ALA A 27 2.42 -18.05 4.36
CA ALA A 27 1.57 -17.18 3.54
C ALA A 27 1.31 -15.76 4.10
N LYS A 28 2.16 -15.26 5.01
CA LYS A 28 2.00 -13.94 5.65
C LYS A 28 1.69 -12.83 4.65
N GLY A 29 2.45 -12.76 3.55
CA GLY A 29 2.28 -11.70 2.54
C GLY A 29 0.91 -11.73 1.88
N ILE A 30 0.38 -12.92 1.55
CA ILE A 30 -0.94 -13.07 0.92
C ILE A 30 -2.02 -12.56 1.89
N GLN A 31 -1.95 -12.96 3.16
CA GLN A 31 -2.90 -12.53 4.18
C GLN A 31 -2.88 -11.02 4.41
N VAL A 32 -1.68 -10.41 4.41
CA VAL A 32 -1.54 -8.94 4.47
C VAL A 32 -2.15 -8.28 3.24
N ALA A 33 -1.95 -8.83 2.05
CA ALA A 33 -2.54 -8.28 0.83
C ALA A 33 -4.08 -8.30 0.88
N GLU A 34 -4.68 -9.44 1.24
CA GLU A 34 -6.14 -9.55 1.41
C GLU A 34 -6.66 -8.58 2.47
N TRP A 35 -5.93 -8.43 3.57
CA TRP A 35 -6.29 -7.48 4.62
C TRP A 35 -6.27 -6.04 4.12
N LEU A 36 -5.24 -5.63 3.39
CA LEU A 36 -5.14 -4.28 2.81
C LEU A 36 -6.23 -4.03 1.75
N VAL A 37 -6.61 -5.03 0.96
CA VAL A 37 -7.78 -4.95 0.05
C VAL A 37 -9.07 -4.70 0.83
N LYS A 38 -9.27 -5.39 1.96
CA LYS A 38 -10.43 -5.15 2.84
C LYS A 38 -10.42 -3.74 3.45
N GLN A 39 -9.24 -3.15 3.65
CA GLN A 39 -9.08 -1.74 4.05
C GLN A 39 -9.33 -0.74 2.90
N LYS A 40 -9.72 -1.20 1.70
CA LYS A 40 -9.98 -0.36 0.53
C LYS A 40 -8.75 0.45 0.08
N ALA A 41 -7.56 -0.14 0.19
CA ALA A 41 -6.36 0.50 -0.32
C ALA A 41 -6.38 0.53 -1.86
N ASP A 42 -6.21 1.71 -2.45
CA ASP A 42 -6.08 1.87 -3.91
C ASP A 42 -4.64 1.64 -4.40
N VAL A 43 -3.66 2.02 -3.58
CA VAL A 43 -2.22 1.92 -3.88
C VAL A 43 -1.47 1.35 -2.68
N VAL A 44 -0.56 0.40 -2.94
CA VAL A 44 0.35 -0.17 -1.94
C VAL A 44 1.79 0.16 -2.32
N LEU A 45 2.49 0.84 -1.41
CA LEU A 45 3.88 1.25 -1.58
C LEU A 45 4.80 0.28 -0.85
N LEU A 46 5.81 -0.22 -1.56
CA LEU A 46 6.71 -1.27 -1.07
C LEU A 46 8.15 -0.87 -1.37
N ARG A 47 9.10 -1.24 -0.50
CA ARG A 47 10.53 -1.07 -0.82
C ARG A 47 11.09 -2.22 -1.65
N GLU A 48 10.44 -3.37 -1.60
CA GLU A 48 10.86 -4.56 -2.31
C GLU A 48 9.90 -4.86 -3.47
N ASN A 49 10.44 -5.43 -4.54
CA ASN A 49 9.63 -5.95 -5.62
C ASN A 49 9.00 -7.30 -5.21
N LEU A 50 7.68 -7.41 -5.39
CA LEU A 50 6.89 -8.63 -5.12
C LEU A 50 6.50 -9.37 -6.40
N GLN A 51 7.11 -9.05 -7.54
CA GLN A 51 6.85 -9.71 -8.82
C GLN A 51 7.02 -11.23 -8.73
N GLY A 52 6.06 -11.95 -9.29
CA GLY A 52 5.92 -13.40 -9.26
C GLY A 52 5.50 -13.98 -7.90
N LYS A 53 5.24 -13.16 -6.88
CA LYS A 53 4.89 -13.61 -5.52
C LYS A 53 3.38 -13.54 -5.28
N GLY A 54 2.89 -14.34 -4.32
CA GLY A 54 1.47 -14.42 -3.95
C GLY A 54 0.74 -13.08 -3.75
N PRO A 55 1.30 -12.07 -3.05
CA PRO A 55 0.66 -10.77 -2.84
C PRO A 55 0.34 -10.02 -4.14
N GLU A 56 1.20 -10.14 -5.17
CA GLU A 56 0.99 -9.46 -6.46
C GLU A 56 -0.31 -9.90 -7.10
N TYR A 57 -0.59 -11.22 -7.11
CA TYR A 57 -1.83 -11.76 -7.67
C TYR A 57 -3.08 -11.25 -6.93
N VAL A 58 -3.00 -11.13 -5.60
CA VAL A 58 -4.11 -10.62 -4.78
C VAL A 58 -4.40 -9.15 -5.12
N PHE A 59 -3.35 -8.32 -5.16
CA PHE A 59 -3.51 -6.90 -5.47
C PHE A 59 -3.98 -6.68 -6.90
N ALA A 60 -3.40 -7.37 -7.88
CA ALA A 60 -3.82 -7.28 -9.28
C ALA A 60 -5.29 -7.68 -9.48
N SER A 61 -5.73 -8.77 -8.83
CA SER A 61 -7.13 -9.24 -8.91
C SER A 61 -8.11 -8.25 -8.26
N ALA A 62 -7.66 -7.46 -7.29
CA ALA A 62 -8.45 -6.46 -6.60
C ALA A 62 -8.35 -5.05 -7.23
N GLY A 63 -7.58 -4.88 -8.31
CA GLY A 63 -7.35 -3.58 -8.94
C GLY A 63 -6.50 -2.62 -8.11
N VAL A 64 -5.71 -3.14 -7.16
CA VAL A 64 -4.83 -2.35 -6.29
C VAL A 64 -3.49 -2.16 -6.98
N GLU A 65 -3.07 -0.90 -7.14
CA GLU A 65 -1.79 -0.56 -7.76
C GLU A 65 -0.64 -0.81 -6.78
N MET A 66 0.38 -1.55 -7.19
CA MET A 66 1.62 -1.64 -6.42
C MET A 66 2.68 -0.72 -7.00
N ARG A 67 3.38 0.01 -6.13
CA ARG A 67 4.55 0.81 -6.53
C ARG A 67 5.75 0.52 -5.64
N THR A 68 6.89 0.29 -6.26
CA THR A 68 8.16 0.22 -5.55
C THR A 68 8.67 1.63 -5.28
N ILE A 69 9.07 1.92 -4.05
CA ILE A 69 9.61 3.20 -3.61
C ILE A 69 11.00 3.04 -3.01
N THR A 70 11.84 4.06 -3.18
CA THR A 70 13.16 4.14 -2.55
C THR A 70 13.17 5.01 -1.29
N ALA A 71 12.12 5.82 -1.09
CA ALA A 71 11.99 6.67 0.09
C ALA A 71 11.89 5.85 1.39
N GLU A 72 12.61 6.28 2.42
CA GLU A 72 12.71 5.56 3.70
C GLU A 72 11.66 5.98 4.72
N THR A 73 11.08 7.17 4.55
CA THR A 73 10.11 7.73 5.51
C THR A 73 8.79 8.04 4.82
N VAL A 74 7.71 7.95 5.58
CA VAL A 74 6.37 8.35 5.12
C VAL A 74 6.38 9.81 4.67
N ALA A 75 7.08 10.70 5.38
CA ALA A 75 7.19 12.11 5.01
C ALA A 75 7.86 12.30 3.64
N ALA A 76 8.95 11.57 3.36
CA ALA A 76 9.63 11.63 2.07
C ALA A 76 8.75 11.10 0.93
N VAL A 77 7.98 10.04 1.19
CA VAL A 77 6.99 9.52 0.23
C VAL A 77 5.94 10.58 -0.07
N LEU A 78 5.33 11.18 0.96
CA LEU A 78 4.27 12.17 0.79
C LEU A 78 4.76 13.42 0.05
N ALA A 79 5.99 13.86 0.31
CA ALA A 79 6.60 14.99 -0.42
C ALA A 79 6.85 14.68 -1.90
N ALA A 80 7.04 13.41 -2.25
CA ALA A 80 7.27 12.95 -3.63
C ALA A 80 5.98 12.56 -4.37
N LEU A 81 4.83 12.47 -3.69
CA LEU A 81 3.56 12.15 -4.33
C LEU A 81 3.02 13.38 -5.04
N GLU A 82 3.16 13.43 -6.36
CA GLU A 82 2.46 14.41 -7.17
C GLU A 82 0.98 14.00 -7.33
N PRO A 83 0.02 14.93 -7.18
CA PRO A 83 -1.37 14.64 -7.52
C PRO A 83 -1.46 14.28 -9.00
N LYS A 84 -2.07 13.11 -9.31
CA LYS A 84 -2.39 12.73 -10.70
C LYS A 84 -3.34 13.79 -11.27
N LYS A 85 -2.83 14.64 -12.16
CA LYS A 85 -3.69 15.48 -13.02
C LYS A 85 -4.51 14.54 -13.91
N LEU A 86 -5.83 14.64 -13.84
CA LEU A 86 -6.74 14.01 -14.80
C LEU A 86 -6.57 14.61 -16.19
#